data_AF-W1YGT6-F1
#
_entry.id   AF-W1YGT6-F1
#
_cell.length_a   1.000
_cell.length_b   1.000
_cell.length_c   1.000
_cell.angle_alpha   90.00
_cell.angle_beta   90.00
_cell.angle_gamma   90.00
#
_symmetry.space_group_name_H-M   'P 1'
#
loop_
_entity.id
_entity.type
_entity.pdbx_description
1 polymer ?
#
loop_
_entity_poly.entity_id
_entity_poly.type
_entity_poly.pdbx_seq_one_letter_code
_entity_poly.pdbx_strand_id
1 'polypeptide(L)'
;NDKLMQKVVWVTAGQQEPAWTIGGSYQAVRLIQFRVEFWDRTPLKEQQTIFGRDKQTGAPLGMQHEHDVPDYASDPEGKVIALEEYVKPIGGGYFFALPG
;
A
#
# COMPACT_ATOMS: atom_id res chain seq x y z
N ASN A 1 12.94 -11.55 9.75
CA ASN A 1 12.09 -10.37 9.97
C ASN A 1 12.70 -9.32 10.89
N ASP A 2 13.38 -9.71 11.97
CA ASP A 2 13.83 -8.76 13.01
C ASP A 2 14.71 -7.61 12.50
N LYS A 3 15.67 -7.89 11.63
CA LYS A 3 16.55 -6.86 11.04
C LYS A 3 15.79 -5.83 10.17
N LEU A 4 14.71 -6.24 9.52
CA LEU A 4 13.89 -5.33 8.70
C LEU A 4 13.05 -4.42 9.59
N MET A 5 12.47 -4.97 10.66
CA MET A 5 11.69 -4.20 11.64
C MET A 5 12.54 -3.16 12.36
N GLN A 6 13.78 -3.50 12.71
CA GLN A 6 14.75 -2.55 13.28
C GLN A 6 15.07 -1.39 12.33
N LYS A 7 15.04 -1.64 11.01
CA LYS A 7 15.35 -0.61 10.01
C LYS A 7 14.15 0.29 9.70
N VAL A 8 12.92 -0.24 9.75
CA VAL A 8 11.72 0.44 9.24
C VAL A 8 10.78 0.94 10.33
N VAL A 9 10.63 0.21 11.43
CA VAL A 9 9.54 0.44 12.40
C VAL A 9 10.05 0.98 13.73
N TRP A 10 11.17 0.44 14.23
CA TRP A 10 11.66 0.74 15.58
C TRP A 10 12.62 1.92 15.59
N VAL A 11 12.52 2.73 16.64
CA VAL A 11 13.57 3.71 16.95
C VAL A 11 14.81 2.98 17.48
N THR A 12 15.96 3.30 16.91
CA THR A 12 17.25 2.67 17.22
C THR A 12 18.27 3.70 17.72
N ALA A 13 19.25 3.25 18.50
CA ALA A 13 20.27 4.12 19.11
C ALA A 13 21.15 4.90 18.11
N GLY A 14 21.12 4.54 16.82
CA GLY A 14 21.83 5.25 15.76
C GLY A 14 21.06 6.45 15.16
N GLN A 15 19.82 6.66 15.57
CA GLN A 15 18.98 7.79 15.14
C GLN A 15 19.12 8.95 16.13
N GLN A 16 18.92 10.20 15.66
CA GLN A 16 19.03 11.41 16.48
C GLN A 16 17.78 11.62 17.35
N GLU A 17 17.43 10.61 18.15
CA GLU A 17 16.26 10.60 19.02
C GLU A 17 16.66 10.44 20.49
N PRO A 18 15.86 10.94 21.45
CA PRO A 18 16.14 10.78 22.87
C PRO A 18 16.26 9.30 23.27
N ALA A 19 17.19 8.96 24.16
CA ALA A 19 17.47 7.56 24.51
C ALA A 19 16.25 6.77 25.03
N TRP A 20 15.25 7.45 25.59
CA TRP A 20 14.01 6.82 26.10
C TRP A 20 13.06 6.36 24.99
N THR A 21 13.21 6.84 23.76
CA THR A 21 12.35 6.44 22.63
C THR A 21 12.86 5.16 21.95
N ILE A 22 14.07 4.68 22.27
CA ILE A 22 14.64 3.44 21.72
C ILE A 22 13.71 2.27 22.03
N GLY A 23 13.33 1.52 20.98
CA GLY A 23 12.34 0.44 21.07
C GLY A 23 10.89 0.90 20.92
N GLY A 24 10.64 2.22 20.87
CA GLY A 24 9.36 2.81 20.49
C GLY A 24 9.17 2.88 18.97
N SER A 25 8.00 3.37 18.54
CA SER A 25 7.65 3.58 17.14
C SER A 25 6.74 4.80 16.98
N TYR A 26 6.79 5.45 15.82
CA TYR A 26 5.88 6.54 15.49
C TYR A 26 4.55 5.98 14.98
N GLN A 27 3.44 6.44 15.56
CA GLN A 27 2.10 6.07 15.13
C GLN A 27 1.42 7.25 14.43
N ALA A 28 0.92 7.01 13.21
CA ALA A 28 0.05 7.92 12.50
C ALA A 28 -1.36 7.30 12.41
N VAL A 29 -2.37 8.00 12.90
CA VAL A 29 -3.77 7.58 12.81
C VAL A 29 -4.52 8.55 11.89
N ARG A 30 -5.32 8.02 10.97
CA ARG A 30 -6.18 8.79 10.06
C ARG A 30 -7.61 8.29 10.12
N LEU A 31 -8.57 9.20 10.23
CA LEU A 31 -9.98 8.92 10.06
C LEU A 31 -10.34 9.16 8.59
N ILE A 32 -10.74 8.10 7.89
CA ILE A 32 -11.04 8.15 6.46
C ILE A 32 -12.45 7.61 6.26
N GLN A 33 -13.34 8.48 5.78
CA GLN A 33 -14.72 8.12 5.53
C GLN A 33 -14.87 7.59 4.11
N PHE A 34 -15.49 6.42 3.97
CA PHE A 34 -15.83 5.84 2.68
C PHE A 34 -17.24 6.25 2.24
N ARG A 35 -17.38 6.52 0.93
CA ARG A 35 -18.67 6.71 0.27
C ARG A 35 -19.11 5.38 -0.35
N VAL A 36 -19.75 4.53 0.46
CA VAL A 36 -20.00 3.12 0.13
C VAL A 36 -20.97 2.97 -1.05
N GLU A 37 -22.01 3.79 -1.11
CA GLU A 37 -23.06 3.72 -2.14
C GLU A 37 -22.55 4.14 -3.52
N PHE A 38 -21.56 5.04 -3.55
CA PHE A 38 -20.90 5.43 -4.78
C PHE A 38 -19.96 4.31 -5.25
N TRP A 39 -19.18 3.76 -4.33
CA TRP A 39 -18.24 2.69 -4.63
C TRP A 39 -18.93 1.42 -5.17
N ASP A 40 -20.08 1.04 -4.62
CA ASP A 40 -20.82 -0.14 -5.08
C ASP A 40 -21.32 -0.02 -6.52
N ARG A 41 -21.54 1.22 -7.00
CA ARG A 41 -21.98 1.50 -8.38
C ARG A 41 -20.84 1.69 -9.36
N THR A 42 -19.61 1.84 -8.88
CA THR A 42 -18.42 1.93 -9.73
C THR A 42 -18.15 0.56 -10.37
N PRO A 43 -18.01 0.46 -11.71
CA PRO A 43 -17.71 -0.80 -12.38
C PRO A 43 -16.47 -1.50 -11.80
N LEU A 44 -16.52 -2.82 -11.67
CA LEU A 44 -15.40 -3.62 -11.11
C LEU A 44 -14.06 -3.33 -11.78
N LYS A 45 -14.05 -3.13 -13.11
CA LYS A 45 -12.84 -2.77 -13.85
C LYS A 45 -12.24 -1.45 -13.36
N GLU A 46 -13.06 -0.45 -13.10
CA GLU A 46 -12.62 0.86 -12.60
C GLU A 46 -12.15 0.75 -11.14
N GLN A 47 -12.84 -0.03 -10.30
CA GLN A 47 -12.38 -0.33 -8.94
C GLN A 47 -10.98 -0.96 -8.93
N GLN A 48 -10.75 -1.94 -9.81
CA GLN A 48 -9.46 -2.61 -9.92
C GLN A 48 -8.38 -1.71 -10.51
N THR A 49 -8.72 -0.85 -11.48
CA THR A 49 -7.79 0.14 -12.03
C THR A 49 -7.36 1.17 -10.98
N ILE A 50 -8.28 1.66 -10.15
CA ILE A 50 -7.99 2.62 -9.08
C ILE A 50 -6.96 2.06 -8.09
N PHE A 51 -7.06 0.78 -7.74
CA PHE A 51 -6.13 0.14 -6.82
C PHE A 51 -4.90 -0.50 -7.50
N GLY A 52 -4.95 -0.74 -8.81
CA GLY A 52 -3.91 -1.45 -9.54
C GLY A 52 -3.80 -2.95 -9.20
N ARG A 53 -4.82 -3.53 -8.55
CA ARG A 53 -4.87 -4.93 -8.11
C ARG A 53 -6.18 -5.60 -8.47
N ASP A 54 -6.12 -6.90 -8.67
CA ASP A 54 -7.29 -7.75 -8.80
C ASP A 54 -8.06 -7.82 -7.48
N LYS A 55 -9.38 -7.62 -7.52
CA LYS A 55 -10.20 -7.50 -6.30
C LYS A 55 -10.36 -8.83 -5.56
N GLN A 56 -10.30 -9.95 -6.28
CA GLN A 56 -10.55 -11.27 -5.69
C GLN A 56 -9.28 -11.87 -5.12
N THR A 57 -8.17 -11.75 -5.85
CA THR A 57 -6.88 -12.40 -5.51
C THR A 57 -5.90 -11.48 -4.82
N GLY A 58 -6.14 -10.16 -4.88
CA GLY A 58 -5.19 -9.16 -4.42
C GLY A 58 -3.91 -9.08 -5.26
N ALA A 59 -3.76 -9.90 -6.32
CA ALA A 59 -2.59 -9.86 -7.17
C ALA A 59 -2.49 -8.50 -7.90
N PRO A 60 -1.28 -7.99 -8.17
CA PRO A 60 -1.11 -6.89 -9.10
C PRO A 60 -1.80 -7.21 -10.44
N LEU A 61 -2.39 -6.21 -11.09
CA LEU A 61 -3.07 -6.43 -12.37
C LEU A 61 -2.13 -7.08 -13.39
N GLY A 62 -2.57 -8.20 -13.97
CA GLY A 62 -1.77 -9.00 -14.90
C GLY A 62 -0.90 -10.08 -14.26
N MET A 63 -0.91 -10.23 -12.93
CA MET A 63 -0.19 -11.26 -12.17
C MET A 63 -1.16 -12.26 -11.53
N GLN A 64 -0.63 -13.29 -10.84
CA GLN A 64 -1.44 -14.42 -10.35
C GLN A 64 -1.51 -14.51 -8.83
N HIS A 65 -0.50 -14.02 -8.11
CA HIS A 65 -0.42 -14.15 -6.64
C HIS A 65 -0.40 -12.77 -5.95
N GLU A 66 -0.99 -12.70 -4.76
CA GLU A 66 -1.07 -11.48 -3.95
C GLU A 66 0.29 -10.83 -3.66
N HIS A 67 1.29 -11.67 -3.38
CA HIS A 67 2.66 -11.27 -3.06
C HIS A 67 3.55 -11.06 -4.29
N ASP A 68 3.02 -11.20 -5.51
CA ASP A 68 3.79 -10.90 -6.71
C ASP A 68 4.20 -9.41 -6.68
N VAL A 69 5.46 -9.15 -7.04
CA VAL A 69 6.02 -7.79 -7.05
C VAL A 69 5.82 -7.22 -8.46
N PRO A 70 5.03 -6.13 -8.61
CA PRO A 70 4.83 -5.52 -9.92
C PRO A 70 6.12 -4.85 -10.42
N ASP A 71 6.44 -5.09 -11.69
CA ASP A 71 7.57 -4.46 -12.37
C ASP A 71 7.15 -3.15 -13.03
N TYR A 72 7.21 -2.06 -12.27
CA TYR A 72 6.92 -0.71 -12.77
C TYR A 72 7.94 -0.19 -13.81
N ALA A 73 9.13 -0.78 -13.91
CA ALA A 73 10.11 -0.39 -14.93
C ALA A 73 9.70 -0.89 -16.31
N SER A 74 8.97 -2.01 -16.36
CA SER A 74 8.43 -2.59 -17.59
C SER A 74 7.16 -1.89 -18.11
N ASP A 75 6.48 -1.10 -17.28
CA ASP A 75 5.27 -0.33 -17.63
C ASP A 75 5.43 1.18 -17.34
N PRO A 76 6.35 1.88 -18.05
CA PRO A 76 6.63 3.30 -17.81
C PRO A 76 5.47 4.23 -18.19
N GLU A 77 4.51 3.74 -18.99
CA GLU A 77 3.32 4.47 -19.39
C GLU A 77 2.08 4.16 -18.52
N GLY A 78 2.17 3.19 -17.60
CA GLY A 78 1.10 2.88 -16.64
C GLY A 78 -0.14 2.28 -17.30
N LYS A 79 0.05 1.49 -18.35
CA LYS A 79 -1.04 0.89 -19.14
C LYS A 79 -1.66 -0.31 -18.44
N VAL A 80 -0.88 -0.99 -17.60
CA VAL A 80 -1.29 -2.20 -16.86
C VAL A 80 -1.63 -1.83 -15.42
N ILE A 81 -0.77 -1.04 -14.78
CA ILE A 81 -1.03 -0.48 -13.45
C ILE A 81 -1.09 1.03 -13.64
N ALA A 82 -2.29 1.60 -13.51
CA ALA A 82 -2.49 3.03 -13.69
C ALA A 82 -1.53 3.82 -12.79
N LEU A 83 -0.75 4.71 -13.40
CA LEU A 83 0.26 5.53 -12.73
C LEU A 83 -0.34 6.66 -11.86
N GLU A 84 -1.67 6.72 -11.75
CA GLU A 84 -2.38 7.72 -10.97
C GLU A 84 -2.04 7.61 -9.46
N GLU A 85 -2.15 8.76 -8.81
CA GLU A 85 -1.47 9.25 -7.59
C GLU A 85 -1.47 8.33 -6.35
N TYR A 86 -2.32 7.29 -6.31
CA TYR A 86 -2.45 6.36 -5.18
C TYR A 86 -1.40 5.23 -5.14
N VAL A 87 -0.80 4.87 -6.28
CA VAL A 87 0.12 3.70 -6.38
C VAL A 87 1.60 4.10 -6.25
N LYS A 88 1.97 5.34 -6.55
CA LYS A 88 3.35 5.83 -6.36
C LYS A 88 3.63 6.09 -4.88
N PRO A 89 4.78 5.67 -4.32
CA PRO A 89 5.06 5.72 -2.89
C PRO A 89 5.48 7.12 -2.39
N ILE A 90 4.89 8.18 -2.95
CA ILE A 90 5.06 9.55 -2.44
C ILE A 90 3.85 9.92 -1.56
N GLY A 91 3.50 9.01 -0.65
CA GLY A 91 2.41 9.22 0.30
C GLY A 91 1.54 7.97 0.48
N GLY A 92 1.80 7.23 1.56
CA GLY A 92 0.94 6.20 2.15
C GLY A 92 -0.14 5.60 1.25
N GLY A 93 0.22 4.59 0.45
CA GLY A 93 -0.76 3.75 -0.24
C GLY A 93 -1.65 3.01 0.75
N TYR A 94 -2.95 2.97 0.47
CA TYR A 94 -3.93 2.27 1.30
C TYR A 94 -3.94 0.78 0.94
N PHE A 95 -3.56 -0.06 1.90
CA PHE A 95 -3.73 -1.51 1.81
C PHE A 95 -5.11 -1.86 2.37
N PHE A 96 -5.98 -2.41 1.53
CA PHE A 96 -7.22 -3.04 1.97
C PHE A 96 -6.99 -4.55 1.97
N ALA A 97 -6.79 -5.13 3.14
CA ALA A 97 -7.01 -6.56 3.36
C ALA A 97 -8.44 -6.68 3.90
N LEU A 98 -9.33 -7.34 3.15
CA LEU A 98 -10.59 -7.79 3.73
C LEU A 98 -10.27 -8.77 4.87
N PRO A 99 -10.89 -8.63 6.05
CA PRO A 99 -10.83 -9.69 7.03
C PRO A 99 -11.53 -10.93 6.45
N GLY A 100 -10.79 -12.03 6.36
CA GLY A 100 -11.36 -13.38 6.44
C GLY A 100 -11.70 -13.73 7.88
#